data_AF-A0A5M9X297-F1
#
_entry.id   AF-A0A5M9X297-F1
#
_cell.length_a   1.000
_cell.length_b   1.000
_cell.length_c   1.000
_cell.angle_alpha   90.00
_cell.angle_beta   90.00
_cell.angle_gamma   90.00
#
_symmetry.space_group_name_H-M   'P 1'
#
loop_
_entity.id
_entity.type
_entity.pdbx_description
1 polymer ?
#
loop_
_entity_poly.entity_id
_entity_poly.type
_entity_poly.pdbx_seq_one_letter_code
_entity_poly.pdbx_strand_id
1 'polypeptide(L)' 'MDAILLVGHGSRDPEGNRELKEFAREVAEQAPENTLVETCFLELTRPSIADGVTACVD' A
#
# COMPACT_ATOMS: atom_id res chain seq x y z
N MET A 1 -7.85 0.35 -16.14
CA MET A 1 -7.91 -0.04 -14.72
C MET A 1 -6.96 0.91 -14.03
N ASP A 2 -7.45 1.66 -13.05
CA ASP A 2 -6.65 2.66 -12.36
C ASP A 2 -6.15 2.05 -11.05
N ALA A 3 -4.98 2.49 -10.58
CA ALA A 3 -4.38 1.99 -9.35
C ALA A 3 -3.97 3.13 -8.43
N ILE A 4 -4.16 2.93 -7.13
CA ILE A 4 -3.67 3.78 -6.05
C ILE A 4 -2.61 2.97 -5.29
N LEU A 5 -1.36 3.41 -5.34
CA LEU A 5 -0.29 2.84 -4.54
C LEU A 5 0.00 3.76 -3.34
N LEU A 6 -0.33 3.28 -2.14
CA LEU A 6 0.00 3.99 -0.91
C LEU A 6 1.43 3.64 -0.48
N VAL A 7 2.27 4.66 -0.31
CA VAL A 7 3.68 4.50 0.04
C VAL A 7 3.91 5.01 1.47
N GLY A 8 4.20 4.10 2.38
CA GLY A 8 4.67 4.44 3.72
C GLY A 8 6.18 4.57 3.77
N HIS A 9 6.71 5.27 4.78
CA HIS A 9 8.15 5.26 5.04
C HIS A 9 8.64 3.85 5.45
N GLY A 10 7.80 3.15 6.22
CA GLY A 10 8.14 1.90 6.91
C GLY A 10 8.77 2.18 8.27
N SER A 11 8.42 1.34 9.24
CA SER A 11 8.77 1.51 10.65
C SER A 11 9.40 0.24 11.22
N ARG A 12 10.30 0.40 12.20
CA ARG A 12 10.74 -0.73 13.03
C ARG A 12 9.70 -1.15 14.05
N ASP A 13 8.78 -0.25 14.39
CA ASP A 13 7.62 -0.56 15.19
C ASP A 13 6.57 -1.28 14.31
N PRO A 14 6.21 -2.54 14.62
CA PRO A 14 5.18 -3.27 13.89
C PRO A 14 3.83 -2.54 13.85
N GLU A 15 3.52 -1.76 14.88
CA GLU A 15 2.23 -1.06 14.98
C GLU A 15 2.09 0.00 13.89
N GLY A 16 3.11 0.84 13.67
CA GLY A 16 3.06 1.84 12.60
C GLY A 16 2.94 1.23 11.20
N ASN A 17 3.47 0.02 10.97
CA ASN A 17 3.27 -0.69 9.71
C ASN A 17 1.85 -1.26 9.59
N ARG A 18 1.23 -1.63 10.72
CA ARG A 18 -0.15 -2.13 10.77
C ARG A 18 -1.15 -1.03 10.46
N GLU A 19 -0.98 0.15 11.05
CA GLU A 19 -1.83 1.32 10.81
C GLU A 19 -1.89 1.69 9.32
N LEU A 20 -0.76 1.69 8.60
CA LEU A 20 -0.77 1.95 7.16
C LEU A 20 -1.57 0.90 6.37
N LYS A 21 -1.42 -0.38 6.74
CA LYS A 21 -2.14 -1.48 6.07
C LYS A 21 -3.64 -1.41 6.36
N GLU A 22 -4.04 -1.01 7.55
CA GLU A 22 -5.44 -0.77 7.92
C GLU A 22 -6.01 0.41 7.14
N PHE A 23 -5.30 1.54 7.11
CA PHE A 23 -5.68 2.70 6.30
C PHE A 23 -5.87 2.36 4.83
N ALA A 24 -4.98 1.54 4.26
CA ALA A 24 -5.10 1.13 2.88
C ALA A 24 -6.34 0.26 2.58
N ARG A 25 -6.75 -0.58 3.53
CA ARG A 25 -8.01 -1.33 3.42
C ARG A 25 -9.20 -0.37 3.42
N GLU A 26 -9.20 0.62 4.30
CA GLU A 26 -10.25 1.64 4.36
C GLU A 26 -10.31 2.48 3.06
N VAL A 27 -9.15 2.77 2.45
CA VAL A 27 -9.09 3.42 1.13
C VAL A 27 -9.65 2.52 0.05
N ALA A 28 -9.33 1.23 0.05
CA ALA A 28 -9.86 0.26 -0.92
C ALA A 28 -11.39 0.15 -0.85
N GLU A 29 -11.96 0.15 0.36
CA GLU A 29 -13.41 0.10 0.59
C GLU A 29 -14.15 1.35 0.06
N GLN A 30 -13.46 2.49 -0.04
CA GLN A 30 -14.00 3.76 -0.51
C GLN A 30 -13.63 4.07 -1.97
N ALA A 31 -12.76 3.27 -2.58
CA ALA A 31 -12.30 3.51 -3.94
C ALA A 31 -13.42 3.27 -4.97
N PRO A 32 -13.40 3.98 -6.11
CA PRO A 32 -14.33 3.71 -7.20
C PRO A 32 -14.23 2.25 -7.69
N GLU A 33 -15.34 1.72 -8.21
CA GLU A 33 -15.36 0.40 -8.84
C GLU A 33 -14.26 0.28 -9.91
N ASN A 34 -13.53 -0.85 -9.92
CA ASN A 34 -12.38 -1.12 -10.78
C ASN A 34 -11.11 -0.30 -10.49
N THR A 35 -10.97 0.24 -9.28
CA THR A 35 -9.71 0.81 -8.78
C THR A 35 -8.97 -0.22 -7.93
N LEU A 36 -7.71 -0.51 -8.28
CA LEU A 36 -6.82 -1.33 -7.47
C LEU A 36 -6.16 -0.47 -6.39
N VAL A 37 -6.10 -0.95 -5.14
CA VAL A 37 -5.42 -0.25 -4.05
C VAL A 37 -4.37 -1.17 -3.46
N GLU A 38 -3.12 -0.73 -3.52
CA GLU A 38 -1.95 -1.46 -3.03
C GLU A 38 -1.17 -0.64 -2.00
N THR A 39 -0.29 -1.31 -1.26
CA THR A 39 0.60 -0.66 -0.29
C THR A 39 2.03 -1.11 -0.42
N CYS A 40 2.96 -0.20 -0.19
CA CYS A 40 4.38 -0.51 -0.08
C CYS A 40 5.11 0.43 0.86
N PHE A 41 6.39 0.16 1.07
CA PHE A 41 7.25 0.88 1.99
C PHE A 41 8.54 1.35 1.31
N LEU A 42 9.00 2.53 1.71
CA LEU A 42 10.26 3.12 1.27
C LEU A 42 11.46 2.33 1.83
N GLU A 43 11.42 2.00 3.12
CA GLU A 43 12.48 1.26 3.82
C GLU A 43 11.94 0.46 5.02
N LEU A 44 12.81 -0.32 5.68
CA LEU A 44 12.58 -1.06 6.94
C LEU A 44 11.54 -2.21 6.91
N THR A 45 10.57 -2.13 6.02
CA THR A 45 9.43 -3.05 5.88
C THR A 45 9.25 -3.42 4.40
N ARG A 46 8.48 -4.47 4.14
CA ARG A 46 8.10 -4.91 2.79
C ARG A 46 6.58 -4.91 2.63
N PRO A 47 6.07 -4.78 1.39
CA PRO A 47 6.77 -4.78 0.09
C PRO A 47 7.50 -3.46 -0.22
N SER A 48 8.53 -3.50 -1.09
CA SER A 48 9.24 -2.29 -1.54
C SER A 48 8.43 -1.50 -2.57
N ILE A 49 8.85 -0.26 -2.87
CA ILE A 49 8.19 0.54 -3.92
C ILE A 49 8.17 -0.17 -5.28
N ALA A 50 9.25 -0.86 -5.66
CA ALA A 50 9.30 -1.60 -6.92
C ALA A 50 8.32 -2.78 -6.92
N ASP A 51 8.21 -3.50 -5.80
CA ASP A 51 7.25 -4.60 -5.63
C ASP A 51 5.81 -4.06 -5.71
N GLY A 52 5.53 -2.92 -5.06
CA GLY A 52 4.22 -2.27 -5.07
C GLY A 52 3.81 -1.78 -6.46
N VAL A 53 4.74 -1.16 -7.21
CA VAL A 53 4.47 -0.77 -8.60
C VAL A 53 4.19 -1.98 -9.47
N THR A 54 4.93 -3.07 -9.29
CA THR A 54 4.72 -4.32 -10.03
C THR A 54 3.31 -4.87 -9.76
N ALA A 55 2.90 -4.91 -8.49
CA ALA A 55 1.55 -5.35 -8.12
C ALA A 55 0.43 -4.48 -8.71
N CYS A 56 0.70 -3.21 -9.05
CA CYS A 56 -0.28 -2.33 -9.68
C CYS A 56 -0.46 -2.53 -11.18
N VAL A 57 0.47 -3.22 -11.87
CA VAL A 57 0.49 -3.33 -13.34
C VAL A 57 0.41 -4.75 -13.87
N ASP A 58 0.57 -5.75 -13.01
CA ASP A 58 0.36 -7.18 -13.31
C ASP A 58 -1.13 -7.55 -13.33
#